data_AF-A0A7C7BXZ2-F1
#
_entry.id   AF-A0A7C7BXZ2-F1
#
_cell.length_a   1.000
_cell.length_b   1.000
_cell.length_c   1.000
_cell.angle_alpha   90.00
_cell.angle_beta   90.00
_cell.angle_gamma   90.00
#
_symmetry.space_group_name_H-M   'P 1'
#
loop_
_entity.id
_entity.type
_entity.pdbx_description
1 polymer ?
#
loop_
_entity_poly.entity_id
_entity_poly.type
_entity_poly.pdbx_seq_one_letter_code
_entity_poly.pdbx_strand_id
1 'polypeptide(L)'
;MKLNYYKKAGWFTVILVIMSTGCTSPPSVVDHEDFYTLAHKTFSKGLQEISERYIQPIPVSDIAIEGLRGLESIDNSFKVEVTPSSITVKVSQTRHQTYPRPFNGNSKEWAKIMVAALQFSRSHSSAIGNANQEVVITAVLDGAVSLLDAFSRYSGAKQASENRQKRSGFGGIGVILKPVNHGALVVTVLESTPAFLAGIKANDII
;
A
#
# COMPACT_ATOMS: atom_id res chain seq x y z
N MET A 1 -62.37 -39.59 54.93
CA MET A 1 -63.02 -39.62 53.60
C MET A 1 -63.71 -38.27 53.38
N LYS A 2 -63.41 -37.60 52.25
CA LYS A 2 -63.81 -36.22 51.83
C LYS A 2 -63.13 -35.09 52.63
N LEU A 3 -62.67 -33.96 52.07
CA LEU A 3 -62.49 -33.41 50.71
C LEU A 3 -61.57 -32.16 50.85
N ASN A 4 -60.77 -31.87 49.82
CA ASN A 4 -60.13 -30.58 49.43
C ASN A 4 -60.22 -29.33 50.34
N TYR A 5 -59.12 -28.57 50.46
CA TYR A 5 -59.02 -27.22 49.87
C TYR A 5 -57.57 -26.65 49.83
N TYR A 6 -57.31 -25.89 48.78
CA TYR A 6 -56.09 -25.19 48.35
C TYR A 6 -55.44 -24.24 49.38
N LYS A 7 -54.11 -24.05 49.25
CA LYS A 7 -53.51 -22.73 48.99
C LYS A 7 -52.05 -22.81 48.54
N LYS A 8 -51.79 -22.22 47.36
CA LYS A 8 -50.47 -21.96 46.78
C LYS A 8 -49.87 -20.70 47.41
N ALA A 9 -48.59 -20.75 47.75
CA ALA A 9 -47.65 -19.63 47.86
C ALA A 9 -46.26 -20.27 47.68
N GLY A 10 -45.42 -19.97 46.70
CA GLY A 10 -45.25 -18.72 45.97
C GLY A 10 -43.87 -18.20 46.33
N TRP A 11 -42.79 -18.84 45.87
CA TRP A 11 -41.44 -18.28 45.89
C TRP A 11 -40.88 -18.26 44.46
N PHE A 12 -40.81 -17.04 43.95
CA PHE A 12 -40.26 -16.62 42.67
C PHE A 12 -38.73 -16.60 42.79
N THR A 13 -38.03 -17.52 42.14
CA THR A 13 -36.58 -17.48 41.99
C THR A 13 -36.27 -16.53 40.82
N VAL A 14 -35.84 -15.31 41.12
CA VAL A 14 -35.32 -14.37 40.11
C VAL A 14 -33.90 -14.81 39.72
N ILE A 15 -33.77 -15.39 38.53
CA ILE A 15 -32.47 -15.66 37.90
C ILE A 15 -32.00 -14.37 37.23
N LEU A 16 -30.98 -13.75 37.81
CA LEU A 16 -30.26 -12.61 37.25
C LEU A 16 -29.35 -13.10 36.11
N VAL A 17 -29.82 -12.99 34.86
CA VAL A 17 -29.01 -13.25 33.67
C VAL A 17 -28.22 -11.99 33.33
N ILE A 18 -26.93 -11.97 33.65
CA ILE A 18 -25.98 -10.96 33.19
C ILE A 18 -25.58 -11.31 31.75
N MET A 19 -26.23 -10.69 30.77
CA MET A 19 -25.81 -10.72 29.36
C MET A 19 -24.63 -9.76 29.18
N SER A 20 -23.41 -10.29 29.22
CA SER A 20 -22.20 -9.58 28.84
C SER A 20 -22.22 -9.31 27.33
N THR A 21 -22.61 -8.10 26.93
CA THR A 21 -22.38 -7.55 25.59
C THR A 21 -20.90 -7.29 25.40
N GLY A 22 -20.17 -8.32 24.95
CA GLY A 22 -18.83 -8.16 24.42
C GLY A 22 -18.91 -7.49 23.06
N CYS A 23 -18.66 -6.18 22.98
CA CYS A 23 -18.32 -5.53 21.72
C CYS A 23 -16.95 -6.06 21.27
N THR A 24 -16.94 -7.11 20.44
CA THR A 24 -15.76 -7.47 19.68
C THR A 24 -15.72 -6.58 18.44
N SER A 25 -15.11 -5.41 18.55
CA SER A 25 -14.68 -4.66 17.38
C SER A 25 -13.53 -5.45 16.75
N PRO A 26 -13.62 -5.87 15.47
CA PRO A 26 -12.51 -6.54 14.82
C PRO A 26 -11.29 -5.60 14.88
N PRO A 27 -10.11 -6.07 15.31
CA PRO A 27 -8.93 -5.23 15.26
C PRO A 27 -8.71 -4.81 13.81
N SER A 28 -8.53 -3.50 13.59
CA SER A 28 -8.04 -2.99 12.33
C SER A 28 -6.65 -3.61 12.10
N VAL A 29 -6.57 -4.64 11.25
CA VAL A 29 -5.31 -5.21 10.80
C VAL A 29 -4.67 -4.20 9.85
N VAL A 30 -4.05 -3.17 10.41
CA VAL A 30 -3.01 -2.43 9.71
C VAL A 30 -1.81 -3.35 9.75
N ASP A 31 -1.71 -4.21 8.74
CA ASP A 31 -0.51 -5.01 8.53
C ASP A 31 0.63 -4.02 8.24
N HIS A 32 1.47 -3.77 9.24
CA HIS A 32 2.69 -3.00 9.05
C HIS A 32 3.69 -3.90 8.33
N GLU A 33 3.42 -4.16 7.04
CA GLU A 33 4.34 -4.88 6.16
C GLU A 33 5.68 -4.13 6.18
N ASP A 34 6.77 -4.86 6.48
CA ASP A 34 8.11 -4.29 6.46
C ASP A 34 8.38 -3.64 5.10
N PHE A 35 9.03 -2.46 5.11
CA PHE A 35 9.25 -1.67 3.90
C PHE A 35 9.91 -2.48 2.78
N TYR A 36 10.93 -3.28 3.11
CA TYR A 36 11.67 -4.03 2.10
C TYR A 36 10.86 -5.22 1.57
N THR A 37 9.97 -5.77 2.38
CA THR A 37 8.98 -6.77 1.95
C THR A 37 7.98 -6.16 0.96
N LEU A 38 7.40 -5.00 1.31
CA LEU A 38 6.51 -4.24 0.44
C LEU A 38 7.20 -3.83 -0.86
N ALA A 39 8.44 -3.33 -0.78
CA ALA A 39 9.24 -2.93 -1.93
C ALA A 39 9.52 -4.13 -2.85
N HIS A 40 9.92 -5.28 -2.30
CA HIS A 40 10.16 -6.49 -3.08
C HIS A 40 8.90 -6.92 -3.86
N LYS A 41 7.76 -6.98 -3.17
CA LYS A 41 6.47 -7.34 -3.78
C LYS A 41 6.06 -6.35 -4.86
N THR A 42 6.21 -5.06 -4.58
CA THR A 42 5.86 -3.96 -5.49
C THR A 42 6.74 -3.97 -6.73
N PHE A 43 8.06 -4.05 -6.57
CA PHE A 43 9.00 -4.10 -7.69
C PHE A 43 8.82 -5.38 -8.50
N SER A 44 8.71 -6.55 -7.86
CA SER A 44 8.49 -7.81 -8.57
C SER A 44 7.22 -7.75 -9.42
N LYS A 45 6.12 -7.24 -8.87
CA LYS A 45 4.87 -7.14 -9.61
C LYS A 45 4.94 -6.06 -10.71
N GLY A 46 5.52 -4.90 -10.41
CA GLY A 46 5.69 -3.82 -11.38
C GLY A 46 6.53 -4.24 -12.58
N LEU A 47 7.71 -4.81 -12.33
CA LEU A 47 8.59 -5.33 -13.37
C LEU A 47 7.89 -6.37 -14.25
N GLN A 48 7.18 -7.31 -13.63
CA GLN A 48 6.42 -8.33 -14.35
C GLN A 48 5.39 -7.67 -15.27
N GLU A 49 4.52 -6.83 -14.71
CA GLU A 49 3.40 -6.24 -15.44
C GLU A 49 3.87 -5.33 -16.57
N ILE A 50 4.94 -4.56 -16.37
CA ILE A 50 5.52 -3.73 -17.43
C ILE A 50 6.06 -4.61 -18.56
N SER A 51 6.88 -5.62 -18.21
CA SER A 51 7.50 -6.48 -19.24
C SER A 51 6.49 -7.33 -20.03
N GLU A 52 5.41 -7.76 -19.39
CA GLU A 52 4.40 -8.63 -20.00
C GLU A 52 3.32 -7.86 -20.76
N ARG A 53 3.03 -6.60 -20.39
CA ARG A 53 1.90 -5.84 -20.96
C ARG A 53 2.29 -4.69 -21.86
N TYR A 54 3.55 -4.28 -21.86
CA TYR A 54 3.96 -3.21 -22.76
C TYR A 54 3.93 -3.68 -24.22
N ILE A 55 3.57 -2.76 -25.13
CA ILE A 55 3.32 -3.08 -26.55
C ILE A 55 4.59 -3.64 -27.21
N GLN A 56 5.75 -3.10 -26.83
CA GLN A 56 7.05 -3.58 -27.28
C GLN A 56 7.69 -4.42 -26.16
N PRO A 57 8.27 -5.59 -26.45
CA PRO A 57 8.93 -6.38 -25.41
C PRO A 57 10.13 -5.60 -24.86
N ILE A 58 10.15 -5.37 -23.55
CA ILE A 58 11.30 -4.76 -22.87
C ILE A 58 11.85 -5.79 -21.87
N PRO A 59 13.17 -6.05 -21.89
CA PRO A 59 13.78 -6.94 -20.91
C PRO A 59 13.55 -6.46 -19.48
N VAL A 60 13.20 -7.38 -18.58
CA VAL A 60 13.07 -7.10 -17.15
C VAL A 60 14.32 -6.43 -16.58
N SER A 61 15.50 -6.79 -17.09
CA SER A 61 16.77 -6.20 -16.67
C SER A 61 16.82 -4.70 -16.91
N ASP A 62 16.30 -4.24 -18.04
CA ASP A 62 16.44 -2.86 -18.47
C ASP A 62 15.51 -1.99 -17.63
N ILE A 63 14.28 -2.47 -17.40
CA ILE A 63 13.30 -1.84 -16.50
C ILE A 63 13.87 -1.76 -15.07
N ALA A 64 14.50 -2.83 -14.57
CA ALA A 64 15.03 -2.87 -13.21
C ALA A 64 16.26 -1.95 -13.02
N ILE A 65 17.17 -1.93 -14.00
CA ILE A 65 18.36 -1.08 -13.99
C ILE A 65 17.95 0.39 -14.04
N GLU A 66 17.04 0.76 -14.94
CA GLU A 66 16.59 2.14 -15.07
C GLU A 66 15.74 2.56 -13.88
N GLY A 67 14.97 1.62 -13.30
CA GLY A 67 14.30 1.84 -12.04
C GLY A 67 15.27 2.17 -10.90
N LEU A 68 16.38 1.45 -10.77
CA LEU A 68 17.39 1.81 -9.77
C LEU A 68 17.98 3.21 -10.00
N ARG A 69 18.23 3.58 -11.25
CA ARG A 69 18.74 4.92 -11.60
C ARG A 69 17.78 6.04 -11.22
N GLY A 70 16.47 5.76 -11.14
CA GLY A 70 15.48 6.70 -10.63
C GLY A 70 15.78 7.27 -9.24
N LEU A 71 16.55 6.56 -8.40
CA LEU A 71 17.00 7.08 -7.09
C LEU A 71 17.91 8.31 -7.19
N GLU A 72 18.51 8.57 -8.36
CA GLU A 72 19.27 9.80 -8.62
C GLU A 72 18.43 11.06 -8.43
N SER A 73 17.11 10.98 -8.63
CA SER A 73 16.18 12.09 -8.37
C SER A 73 16.09 12.50 -6.89
N ILE A 74 16.47 11.61 -5.98
CA ILE A 74 16.49 11.86 -4.53
C ILE A 74 17.90 12.27 -4.08
N ASP A 75 18.92 11.63 -4.65
CA ASP A 75 20.32 11.92 -4.36
C ASP A 75 21.16 11.95 -5.64
N ASN A 76 21.57 13.14 -6.05
CA ASN A 76 22.32 13.36 -7.30
C ASN A 76 23.72 12.68 -7.29
N SER A 77 24.28 12.29 -6.14
CA SER A 77 25.52 11.52 -6.10
C SER A 77 25.30 10.02 -6.30
N PHE A 78 24.04 9.55 -6.24
CA PHE A 78 23.70 8.18 -6.56
C PHE A 78 23.94 7.88 -8.04
N LYS A 79 24.59 6.76 -8.33
CA LYS A 79 24.87 6.28 -9.70
C LYS A 79 24.75 4.76 -9.77
N VAL A 80 24.35 4.26 -10.93
CA VAL A 80 24.30 2.83 -11.24
C VAL A 80 25.20 2.54 -12.43
N GLU A 81 26.23 1.75 -12.21
CA GLU A 81 27.15 1.25 -13.23
C GLU A 81 26.85 -0.21 -13.52
N VAL A 82 26.83 -0.56 -14.80
CA VAL A 82 26.42 -1.90 -15.27
C VAL A 82 27.52 -2.48 -16.14
N THR A 83 27.87 -3.73 -15.86
CA THR A 83 28.73 -4.56 -16.70
C THR A 83 27.95 -5.80 -17.17
N PRO A 84 28.51 -6.64 -18.06
CA PRO A 84 27.88 -7.89 -18.44
C PRO A 84 27.59 -8.84 -17.27
N SER A 85 28.38 -8.79 -16.20
CA SER A 85 28.29 -9.74 -15.07
C SER A 85 27.86 -9.10 -13.75
N SER A 86 27.83 -7.78 -13.65
CA SER A 86 27.58 -7.10 -12.38
C SER A 86 26.86 -5.76 -12.51
N ILE A 87 26.28 -5.36 -11.39
CA ILE A 87 25.64 -4.05 -11.18
C ILE A 87 26.31 -3.43 -9.96
N THR A 88 26.85 -2.23 -10.12
CA THR A 88 27.47 -1.50 -9.02
C THR A 88 26.66 -0.24 -8.74
N VAL A 89 26.15 -0.12 -7.52
CA VAL A 89 25.53 1.11 -7.04
C VAL A 89 26.55 1.93 -6.29
N LYS A 90 26.63 3.22 -6.60
CA LYS A 90 27.53 4.17 -5.95
C LYS A 90 26.69 5.24 -5.29
N VAL A 91 26.94 5.50 -4.02
CA VAL A 91 26.30 6.59 -3.26
C VAL A 91 27.27 7.77 -3.12
N SER A 92 28.57 7.49 -3.10
CA SER A 92 29.65 8.47 -3.16
C SER A 92 30.87 7.85 -3.83
N GLN A 93 31.97 8.60 -3.93
CA GLN A 93 33.23 8.09 -4.49
C GLN A 93 33.78 6.85 -3.75
N THR A 94 33.57 6.77 -2.43
CA THR A 94 34.12 5.68 -1.59
C THR A 94 33.08 4.68 -1.13
N ARG A 95 31.79 4.96 -1.29
CA ARG A 95 30.69 4.07 -0.90
C ARG A 95 30.01 3.50 -2.14
N HIS A 96 30.35 2.26 -2.44
CA HIS A 96 29.74 1.50 -3.52
C HIS A 96 29.52 0.05 -3.10
N GLN A 97 28.57 -0.61 -3.76
CA GLN A 97 28.31 -2.02 -3.58
C GLN A 97 28.02 -2.67 -4.93
N THR A 98 28.59 -3.85 -5.14
CA THR A 98 28.43 -4.61 -6.37
C THR A 98 27.57 -5.85 -6.12
N TYR A 99 26.63 -6.08 -7.03
CA TYR A 99 25.73 -7.23 -7.04
C TYR A 99 25.94 -8.03 -8.33
N PRO A 100 25.81 -9.37 -8.29
CA PRO A 100 25.84 -10.18 -9.50
C PRO A 100 24.62 -9.85 -10.38
N ARG A 101 24.85 -9.72 -11.69
CA ARG A 101 23.76 -9.58 -12.65
C ARG A 101 23.16 -10.96 -12.93
N PRO A 102 21.85 -11.17 -12.71
CA PRO A 102 21.23 -12.46 -12.93
C PRO A 102 21.07 -12.67 -14.44
N PHE A 103 21.64 -13.75 -14.96
CA PHE A 103 21.49 -14.11 -16.36
C PHE A 103 20.07 -14.59 -16.62
N ASN A 104 19.35 -13.95 -17.55
CA ASN A 104 17.92 -14.21 -17.82
C ASN A 104 17.04 -14.17 -16.55
N GLY A 105 17.42 -13.33 -15.57
CA GLY A 105 16.69 -13.22 -14.31
C GLY A 105 15.25 -12.80 -14.51
N ASN A 106 14.33 -13.44 -13.80
CA ASN A 106 12.92 -13.06 -13.79
C ASN A 106 12.66 -11.84 -12.88
N SER A 107 11.42 -11.34 -12.89
CA SER A 107 11.00 -10.16 -12.12
C SER A 107 11.23 -10.28 -10.60
N LYS A 108 11.17 -11.48 -10.01
CA LYS A 108 11.46 -11.70 -8.58
C LYS A 108 12.95 -11.60 -8.29
N GLU A 109 13.79 -12.19 -9.14
CA GLU A 109 15.24 -12.16 -8.98
C GLU A 109 15.79 -10.75 -9.12
N TRP A 110 15.28 -9.97 -10.08
CA TRP A 110 15.60 -8.56 -10.23
C TRP A 110 15.10 -7.72 -9.06
N ALA A 111 13.87 -7.94 -8.57
CA ALA A 111 13.35 -7.23 -7.40
C ALA A 111 14.20 -7.45 -6.15
N LYS A 112 14.74 -8.66 -5.95
CA LYS A 112 15.67 -8.97 -4.86
C LYS A 112 16.94 -8.11 -4.93
N ILE A 113 17.51 -7.95 -6.12
CA ILE A 113 18.70 -7.09 -6.32
C ILE A 113 18.35 -5.63 -6.10
N MET A 114 17.20 -5.18 -6.61
CA MET A 114 16.76 -3.80 -6.42
C MET A 114 16.57 -3.45 -4.94
N VAL A 115 15.97 -4.35 -4.16
CA VAL A 115 15.81 -4.18 -2.71
C VAL A 115 17.15 -4.19 -1.98
N ALA A 116 18.05 -5.09 -2.34
CA ALA A 116 19.39 -5.14 -1.74
C ALA A 116 20.19 -3.85 -2.03
N ALA A 117 20.14 -3.36 -3.26
CA ALA A 117 20.72 -2.10 -3.68
C ALA A 117 20.09 -0.92 -2.92
N LEU A 118 18.76 -0.88 -2.82
CA LEU A 118 18.05 0.16 -2.08
C LEU A 118 18.41 0.18 -0.59
N GLN A 119 18.52 -0.97 0.05
CA GLN A 119 18.93 -1.08 1.45
C GLN A 119 20.36 -0.55 1.66
N PHE A 120 21.29 -0.87 0.75
CA PHE A 120 22.63 -0.29 0.77
C PHE A 120 22.59 1.23 0.59
N SER A 121 21.82 1.73 -0.38
CA SER A 121 21.68 3.16 -0.63
C SER A 121 21.11 3.91 0.58
N ARG A 122 20.06 3.40 1.21
CA ARG A 122 19.43 4.03 2.39
C ARG A 122 20.35 4.07 3.61
N SER A 123 21.24 3.10 3.77
CA SER A 123 22.20 3.08 4.89
C SER A 123 23.40 3.99 4.67
N HIS A 124 23.61 4.50 3.45
CA HIS A 124 24.79 5.28 3.08
C HIS A 124 24.49 6.66 2.49
N SER A 125 23.25 6.93 2.10
CA SER A 125 22.75 8.23 1.67
C SER A 125 21.76 8.74 2.71
N SER A 126 22.05 9.89 3.33
CA SER A 126 21.10 10.53 4.23
C SER A 126 19.84 11.00 3.49
N ALA A 127 19.97 11.43 2.23
CA ALA A 127 18.83 11.84 1.42
C ALA A 127 17.87 10.67 1.14
N ILE A 128 18.39 9.54 0.63
CA ILE A 128 17.57 8.35 0.37
C ILE A 128 17.11 7.70 1.69
N GLY A 129 17.95 7.69 2.72
CA GLY A 129 17.66 7.14 4.03
C GLY A 129 16.55 7.87 4.79
N ASN A 130 16.43 9.19 4.62
CA ASN A 130 15.38 10.02 5.24
C ASN A 130 14.12 10.16 4.38
N ALA A 131 14.18 9.81 3.09
CA ALA A 131 13.02 9.85 2.22
C ALA A 131 11.94 8.84 2.66
N ASN A 132 10.67 9.27 2.57
CA ASN A 132 9.51 8.42 2.81
C ASN A 132 9.51 7.22 1.83
N GLN A 133 9.00 6.08 2.28
CA GLN A 133 8.83 4.85 1.51
C GLN A 133 8.15 5.12 0.16
N GLU A 134 7.06 5.89 0.16
CA GLU A 134 6.32 6.23 -1.07
C GLU A 134 7.18 7.02 -2.06
N VAL A 135 8.00 7.97 -1.57
CA VAL A 135 8.89 8.78 -2.41
C VAL A 135 9.95 7.88 -3.05
N VAL A 136 10.52 6.95 -2.29
CA VAL A 136 11.51 6.01 -2.80
C VAL A 136 10.94 5.05 -3.83
N ILE A 137 9.78 4.44 -3.54
CA ILE A 137 9.12 3.53 -4.48
C ILE A 137 8.74 4.29 -5.76
N THR A 138 8.23 5.51 -5.63
CA THR A 138 7.87 6.37 -6.76
C THR A 138 9.09 6.69 -7.62
N ALA A 139 10.20 7.14 -7.03
CA ALA A 139 11.43 7.42 -7.77
C ALA A 139 11.92 6.20 -8.56
N VAL A 140 11.87 5.02 -7.94
CA VAL A 140 12.27 3.77 -8.61
C VAL A 140 11.32 3.43 -9.76
N LEU A 141 10.01 3.52 -9.55
CA LEU A 141 9.04 3.14 -10.57
C LEU A 141 8.91 4.17 -11.69
N ASP A 142 9.12 5.45 -11.41
CA ASP A 142 9.23 6.51 -12.42
C ASP A 142 10.44 6.27 -13.32
N GLY A 143 11.59 5.90 -12.76
CA GLY A 143 12.77 5.49 -13.54
C GLY A 143 12.51 4.22 -14.36
N ALA A 144 11.77 3.25 -13.81
CA ALA A 144 11.45 2.02 -14.52
C ALA A 144 10.56 2.27 -15.75
N VAL A 145 9.56 3.17 -15.64
CA VAL A 145 8.64 3.47 -16.74
C VAL A 145 9.17 4.53 -17.70
N SER A 146 10.33 5.16 -17.43
CA SER A 146 10.90 6.16 -18.34
C SER A 146 11.43 5.56 -19.65
N LEU A 147 11.64 4.24 -19.70
CA LEU A 147 12.02 3.51 -20.92
C LEU A 147 10.85 3.26 -21.88
N LEU A 148 9.63 3.58 -21.45
CA LEU A 148 8.42 3.31 -22.22
C LEU A 148 8.15 4.48 -23.18
N ASP A 149 6.89 4.89 -23.32
CA ASP A 149 6.48 6.03 -24.12
C ASP A 149 6.30 7.31 -23.27
N ALA A 150 6.18 8.46 -23.93
CA ALA A 150 6.05 9.77 -23.26
C ALA A 150 4.79 9.92 -22.38
N PHE A 151 3.80 9.04 -22.52
CA PHE A 151 2.57 9.02 -21.74
C PHE A 151 2.57 7.98 -20.63
N SER A 152 3.57 7.09 -20.59
CA SER A 152 3.75 6.12 -19.51
C SER A 152 4.18 6.81 -18.24
N ARG A 153 3.42 6.60 -17.16
CA ARG A 153 3.66 7.20 -15.85
C ARG A 153 3.29 6.26 -14.73
N TYR A 154 4.08 6.25 -13.68
CA TYR A 154 3.68 5.61 -12.44
C TYR A 154 2.64 6.47 -11.73
N SER A 155 1.73 5.83 -11.01
CA SER A 155 0.78 6.50 -10.12
C SER A 155 0.97 5.89 -8.74
N GLY A 156 1.47 6.69 -7.80
CA GLY A 156 1.61 6.29 -6.40
C GLY A 156 0.29 5.87 -5.77
N ALA A 157 0.34 5.29 -4.57
CA ALA A 157 -0.80 4.62 -3.93
C ALA A 157 -2.07 5.48 -3.87
N LYS A 158 -1.92 6.76 -3.47
CA LYS A 158 -3.04 7.72 -3.41
C LYS A 158 -3.63 7.97 -4.80
N GLN A 159 -2.79 8.32 -5.78
CA GLN A 159 -3.25 8.63 -7.12
C GLN A 159 -3.85 7.39 -7.81
N ALA A 160 -3.30 6.20 -7.58
CA ALA A 160 -3.85 4.94 -8.07
C ALA A 160 -5.24 4.67 -7.49
N SER A 161 -5.45 4.96 -6.20
CA SER A 161 -6.76 4.87 -5.54
C SER A 161 -7.76 5.85 -6.18
N GLU A 162 -7.39 7.12 -6.33
CA GLU A 162 -8.22 8.15 -6.97
C GLU A 162 -8.55 7.79 -8.43
N ASN A 163 -7.57 7.30 -9.19
CA ASN A 163 -7.77 6.85 -10.56
C ASN A 163 -8.74 5.66 -10.65
N ARG A 164 -8.67 4.73 -9.69
CA ARG A 164 -9.63 3.61 -9.60
C ARG A 164 -11.03 4.09 -9.28
N GLN A 165 -11.17 5.02 -8.34
CA GLN A 165 -12.46 5.62 -7.98
C GLN A 165 -13.09 6.36 -9.17
N LYS A 166 -12.28 7.08 -9.96
CA LYS A 166 -12.75 7.75 -11.18
C LYS A 166 -13.20 6.77 -12.27
N ARG A 167 -12.51 5.63 -12.44
CA ARG A 167 -12.83 4.64 -13.49
C ARG A 167 -13.99 3.72 -13.14
N SER A 168 -14.00 3.20 -11.92
CA SER A 168 -14.92 2.13 -11.50
C SER A 168 -16.06 2.65 -10.63
N GLY A 169 -16.11 3.96 -10.37
CA GLY A 169 -16.96 4.55 -9.34
C GLY A 169 -16.36 4.41 -7.93
N PHE A 170 -16.99 5.07 -6.97
CA PHE A 170 -16.59 4.98 -5.57
C PHE A 170 -17.17 3.69 -4.95
N GLY A 171 -16.29 2.78 -4.51
CA GLY A 171 -16.66 1.60 -3.74
C GLY A 171 -16.90 1.93 -2.27
N GLY A 172 -18.01 2.60 -1.97
CA GLY A 172 -18.39 2.94 -0.59
C GLY A 172 -19.81 3.50 -0.49
N ILE A 173 -20.21 3.99 0.68
CA ILE A 173 -21.62 4.36 0.96
C ILE A 173 -22.07 5.68 0.29
N GLY A 174 -21.15 6.45 -0.31
CA GLY A 174 -21.49 7.70 -1.03
C GLY A 174 -21.42 8.97 -0.19
N VAL A 175 -20.43 9.07 0.72
CA VAL A 175 -20.16 10.27 1.52
C VAL A 175 -18.74 10.78 1.28
N ILE A 176 -18.58 12.10 1.33
CA ILE A 176 -17.28 12.76 1.44
C ILE A 176 -17.05 13.07 2.91
N LEU A 177 -15.97 12.53 3.48
CA LEU A 177 -15.63 12.67 4.89
C LEU A 177 -14.42 13.60 5.07
N LYS A 178 -14.41 14.33 6.17
CA LYS A 178 -13.25 15.08 6.66
C LYS A 178 -12.92 14.64 8.08
N PRO A 179 -11.68 14.19 8.37
CA PRO A 179 -11.30 13.84 9.73
C PRO A 179 -11.34 15.09 10.65
N VAL A 180 -11.91 14.92 11.85
CA VAL A 180 -12.00 15.93 12.92
C VAL A 180 -11.67 15.27 14.27
N ASN A 181 -11.42 16.06 15.32
CA ASN A 181 -10.95 15.54 16.62
C ASN A 181 -11.85 14.45 17.25
N HIS A 182 -13.16 14.47 16.96
CA HIS A 182 -14.15 13.58 17.56
C HIS A 182 -14.73 12.54 16.58
N GLY A 183 -14.11 12.34 15.41
CA GLY A 183 -14.59 11.39 14.40
C GLY A 183 -14.36 11.85 12.96
N ALA A 184 -15.23 11.44 12.05
CA ALA A 184 -15.26 11.88 10.66
C ALA A 184 -16.50 12.73 10.40
N LEU A 185 -16.30 13.99 10.02
CA LEU A 185 -17.37 14.90 9.61
C LEU A 185 -17.83 14.54 8.20
N VAL A 186 -19.14 14.36 8.02
CA VAL A 186 -19.78 14.24 6.71
C VAL A 186 -19.84 15.62 6.06
N VAL A 187 -19.01 15.84 5.04
CA VAL A 187 -18.96 17.10 4.28
C VAL A 187 -20.06 17.13 3.22
N THR A 188 -20.27 16.01 2.54
CA THR A 188 -21.24 15.91 1.45
C THR A 188 -21.79 14.49 1.40
N VAL A 189 -23.08 14.39 1.11
CA VAL A 189 -23.74 13.12 0.80
C VAL A 189 -24.14 13.18 -0.67
N LEU A 190 -23.70 12.19 -1.44
CA LEU A 190 -23.99 12.12 -2.87
C LEU A 190 -25.42 11.61 -3.08
N GLU A 191 -26.20 12.25 -3.96
CA GLU A 191 -27.59 11.85 -4.23
C GLU A 191 -27.69 10.41 -4.73
N SER A 192 -28.81 9.75 -4.41
CA SER A 192 -29.11 8.36 -4.82
C SER A 192 -28.09 7.29 -4.39
N THR A 193 -27.17 7.62 -3.48
CA THR A 193 -26.22 6.66 -2.89
C THR A 193 -26.78 5.97 -1.65
N PRO A 194 -26.19 4.85 -1.18
CA PRO A 194 -26.65 4.17 0.04
C PRO A 194 -26.76 5.10 1.27
N ALA A 195 -25.81 6.03 1.45
CA ALA A 195 -25.84 7.01 2.54
C ALA A 195 -27.01 8.00 2.42
N PHE A 196 -27.31 8.45 1.20
CA PHE A 196 -28.47 9.30 0.94
C PHE A 196 -29.79 8.57 1.25
N LEU A 197 -29.91 7.32 0.78
CA LEU A 197 -31.09 6.48 1.05
C LEU A 197 -31.23 6.15 2.55
N ALA A 198 -30.11 6.04 3.27
CA ALA A 198 -30.08 5.84 4.72
C ALA A 198 -30.36 7.13 5.52
N GLY A 199 -30.47 8.29 4.86
CA GLY A 199 -30.79 9.56 5.49
C GLY A 199 -29.63 10.23 6.23
N ILE A 200 -28.37 9.82 5.96
CA ILE A 200 -27.18 10.52 6.43
C ILE A 200 -27.17 11.93 5.86
N LYS A 201 -26.74 12.92 6.65
CA LYS A 201 -26.73 14.33 6.26
C LYS A 201 -25.34 14.93 6.32
N ALA A 202 -25.14 15.99 5.54
CA ALA A 202 -24.00 16.86 5.75
C ALA A 202 -24.03 17.40 7.19
N ASN A 203 -22.85 17.56 7.78
CA ASN A 203 -22.61 17.96 9.16
C ASN A 203 -22.80 16.87 10.23
N ASP A 204 -23.18 15.64 9.87
CA ASP A 204 -23.12 14.49 10.78
C ASP A 204 -21.66 14.17 11.15
N ILE A 205 -21.43 13.68 12.36
CA ILE A 205 -20.11 13.18 12.81
C ILE A 205 -20.27 11.69 13.11
N ILE A 206 -19.41 10.87 12.48
CA ILE A 206 -19.38 9.40 12.60
C ILE A 206 -18.11 8.97 13.33
#